data_AF-A0A7S1RXQ0-F1
#
_entry.id   AF-A0A7S1RXQ0-F1
#
_cell.length_a   1.000
_cell.length_b   1.000
_cell.length_c   1.000
_cell.angle_alpha   90.00
_cell.angle_beta   90.00
_cell.angle_gamma   90.00
#
_symmetry.space_group_name_H-M   'P 1'
#
loop_
_entity.id
_entity.type
_entity.pdbx_description
1 polymer ?
#
loop_
_entity_poly.entity_id
_entity_poly.type
_entity_poly.pdbx_seq_one_letter_code
_entity_poly.pdbx_strand_id
1 'polypeptide(L)'
;KWLELTPDKVQNIHMQGGTILVSDRGNPEHIEIAKSLQKQKIRQYFVIGGDGTQTGAMDTFKCTQEIDHEVAVVGIPKTIDNDILLVDRTFGFDTACESARQAIDSAYVEATTNANCIGLVKLMGRHCGWIAATAALAAAHVDICLIPEMDISLPKLLDYICEVMERQRYMVIVVAEGCGDTIISSSEGTDAGGNKLLADVGPYLKDQITSHCKQKKLPITIKYIDPTYMIRAVPANAFDSVYCSVLAQMAVHSAMAGYTGITVGKVDERFVALPIHSIVDKGARKVSLTGFTYQRLTATTRQPSFAA
;
A
#
# COMPACT_ATOMS: atom_id res chain seq x y z
N LYS A 1 -19.22 -21.56 8.01
CA LYS A 1 -20.03 -21.37 9.25
C LYS A 1 -19.87 -19.92 9.68
N TRP A 2 -20.95 -19.21 10.02
CA TRP A 2 -20.87 -17.82 10.48
C TRP A 2 -20.29 -17.75 11.90
N LEU A 3 -19.46 -16.73 12.16
CA LEU A 3 -18.91 -16.45 13.49
C LEU A 3 -19.69 -15.29 14.11
N GLU A 4 -20.34 -15.54 15.23
CA GLU A 4 -20.97 -14.49 16.03
C GLU A 4 -19.90 -13.70 16.80
N LEU A 5 -19.92 -12.37 16.67
CA LEU A 5 -19.01 -11.45 17.36
C LEU A 5 -19.69 -10.86 18.59
N THR A 6 -19.07 -11.05 19.76
CA THR A 6 -19.50 -10.50 21.06
C THR A 6 -18.39 -9.60 21.62
N PRO A 7 -18.68 -8.71 22.59
CA PRO A 7 -17.67 -7.88 23.23
C PRO A 7 -16.44 -8.69 23.70
N ASP A 8 -16.67 -9.84 24.33
CA ASP A 8 -15.59 -10.73 24.81
C ASP A 8 -14.71 -11.25 23.67
N LYS A 9 -15.30 -11.58 22.51
CA LYS A 9 -14.55 -12.08 21.36
C LYS A 9 -13.72 -11.01 20.66
N VAL A 10 -14.14 -9.74 20.75
CA VAL A 10 -13.46 -8.62 20.07
C VAL A 10 -12.62 -7.75 21.01
N GLN A 11 -12.66 -8.00 22.32
CA GLN A 11 -12.03 -7.17 23.35
C GLN A 11 -10.57 -6.81 23.04
N ASN A 12 -9.79 -7.80 22.59
CA ASN A 12 -8.34 -7.70 22.48
C ASN A 12 -7.81 -7.77 21.04
N ILE A 13 -8.68 -7.83 20.03
CA ILE A 13 -8.25 -8.06 18.64
C ILE A 13 -7.49 -6.86 18.06
N HIS A 14 -7.71 -5.67 18.59
CA HIS A 14 -7.01 -4.45 18.19
C HIS A 14 -5.50 -4.47 18.55
N MET A 15 -5.09 -5.35 19.48
CA MET A 15 -3.68 -5.53 19.83
C MET A 15 -2.94 -6.45 18.85
N GLN A 16 -3.64 -7.06 17.89
CA GLN A 16 -3.08 -7.99 16.93
C GLN A 16 -3.14 -7.39 15.53
N GLY A 17 -2.15 -7.68 14.69
CA GLY A 17 -2.26 -7.43 13.26
C GLY A 17 -3.07 -8.53 12.55
N GLY A 18 -3.41 -8.29 11.28
CA GLY A 18 -4.21 -9.22 10.49
C GLY A 18 -5.72 -9.13 10.77
N THR A 19 -6.44 -10.22 10.56
CA THR A 19 -7.90 -10.29 10.76
C THR A 19 -8.33 -11.62 11.37
N ILE A 20 -9.23 -11.59 12.35
CA ILE A 20 -9.83 -12.78 12.95
C ILE A 20 -10.89 -13.44 12.04
N LEU A 21 -11.36 -12.73 11.02
CA LEU A 21 -12.42 -13.17 10.11
C LEU A 21 -11.90 -13.90 8.87
N VAL A 22 -10.58 -13.94 8.69
CA VAL A 22 -9.89 -14.41 7.47
C VAL A 22 -10.20 -13.51 6.27
N SER A 23 -9.25 -13.41 5.34
CA SER A 23 -9.43 -12.70 4.07
C SER A 23 -9.13 -13.68 2.94
N ASP A 24 -9.93 -13.64 1.88
CA ASP A 24 -9.73 -14.46 0.69
C ASP A 24 -9.77 -13.59 -0.58
N ARG A 25 -9.33 -14.16 -1.71
CA ARG A 25 -9.41 -13.55 -3.03
C ARG A 25 -10.42 -14.30 -3.89
N GLY A 26 -11.27 -13.54 -4.57
CA GLY A 26 -12.40 -14.08 -5.32
C GLY A 26 -13.67 -14.03 -4.49
N ASN A 27 -14.75 -13.57 -5.09
CA ASN A 27 -16.06 -13.50 -4.46
C ASN A 27 -17.01 -14.46 -5.18
N PRO A 28 -17.96 -15.09 -4.46
CA PRO A 28 -19.15 -15.65 -5.09
C PRO A 28 -19.89 -14.57 -5.89
N GLU A 29 -20.79 -15.01 -6.75
CA GLU A 29 -21.68 -14.09 -7.48
C GLU A 29 -22.42 -13.18 -6.49
N HIS A 30 -22.42 -11.87 -6.76
CA HIS A 30 -22.95 -10.86 -5.82
C HIS A 30 -24.44 -11.07 -5.49
N ILE A 31 -25.20 -11.65 -6.42
CA ILE A 31 -26.60 -12.04 -6.20
C ILE A 31 -26.74 -13.17 -5.15
N GLU A 32 -25.79 -14.09 -5.06
CA GLU A 32 -25.79 -15.15 -4.06
C GLU A 32 -25.46 -14.59 -2.67
N ILE A 33 -24.56 -13.60 -2.62
CA ILE A 33 -24.26 -12.85 -1.39
C ILE A 33 -25.53 -12.13 -0.90
N ALA A 34 -26.21 -11.38 -1.77
CA ALA A 34 -27.45 -10.68 -1.43
C ALA A 34 -28.55 -11.63 -0.91
N LYS A 35 -28.77 -12.77 -1.59
CA LYS A 35 -29.71 -13.82 -1.14
C LYS A 35 -29.31 -14.43 0.21
N SER A 36 -28.02 -14.61 0.45
CA SER A 36 -27.51 -15.10 1.74
C SER A 36 -27.80 -14.09 2.86
N LEU A 37 -27.56 -12.80 2.63
CA LEU A 37 -27.89 -11.72 3.59
C LEU A 37 -29.39 -11.72 3.92
N GLN A 38 -30.25 -11.86 2.91
CA GLN A 38 -31.70 -11.94 3.09
C GLN A 38 -32.11 -13.18 3.90
N LYS A 39 -31.58 -14.36 3.56
CA LYS A 39 -31.83 -15.62 4.26
C LYS A 39 -31.44 -15.55 5.74
N GLN A 40 -30.31 -14.89 6.04
CA GLN A 40 -29.83 -14.69 7.40
C GLN A 40 -30.48 -13.49 8.11
N LYS A 41 -31.39 -12.77 7.44
CA LYS A 41 -32.07 -11.55 7.95
C LYS A 41 -31.10 -10.46 8.38
N ILE A 42 -29.96 -10.35 7.69
CA ILE A 42 -28.95 -9.32 7.96
C ILE A 42 -29.43 -7.99 7.37
N ARG A 43 -29.47 -6.96 8.22
CA ARG A 43 -29.92 -5.59 7.87
C ARG A 43 -28.79 -4.59 7.68
N GLN A 44 -27.57 -4.96 8.05
CA GLN A 44 -26.38 -4.12 7.87
C GLN A 44 -25.20 -4.99 7.43
N TYR A 45 -24.58 -4.61 6.32
CA TYR A 45 -23.48 -5.32 5.71
C TYR A 45 -22.29 -4.37 5.51
N PHE A 46 -21.24 -4.59 6.29
CA PHE A 46 -20.02 -3.80 6.27
C PHE A 46 -18.95 -4.52 5.46
N VAL A 47 -18.40 -3.86 4.45
CA VAL A 47 -17.47 -4.45 3.49
C VAL A 47 -16.10 -3.80 3.59
N ILE A 48 -15.16 -4.49 4.23
CA ILE A 48 -13.80 -3.99 4.46
C ILE A 48 -12.86 -4.58 3.40
N GLY A 49 -12.26 -3.72 2.57
CA GLY A 49 -11.36 -4.21 1.53
C GLY A 49 -10.90 -3.13 0.56
N GLY A 50 -9.98 -3.48 -0.33
CA GLY A 50 -9.45 -2.56 -1.35
C GLY A 50 -10.42 -2.37 -2.52
N ASP A 51 -9.93 -1.80 -3.61
CA ASP A 51 -10.74 -1.37 -4.76
C ASP A 51 -11.67 -2.46 -5.29
N GLY A 52 -11.16 -3.66 -5.57
CA GLY A 52 -11.99 -4.78 -6.05
C GLY A 52 -13.09 -5.18 -5.06
N THR A 53 -12.84 -5.05 -3.75
CA THR A 53 -13.85 -5.29 -2.72
C THR A 53 -14.89 -4.16 -2.68
N GLN A 54 -14.48 -2.91 -2.88
CA GLN A 54 -15.42 -1.77 -2.93
C GLN A 54 -16.29 -1.81 -4.19
N THR A 55 -15.74 -2.21 -5.34
CA THR A 55 -16.52 -2.52 -6.55
C THR A 55 -17.55 -3.61 -6.25
N GLY A 56 -17.12 -4.70 -5.62
CA GLY A 56 -18.02 -5.78 -5.22
C GLY A 56 -19.07 -5.36 -4.18
N ALA A 57 -18.77 -4.38 -3.32
CA ALA A 57 -19.74 -3.80 -2.40
C ALA A 57 -20.84 -3.04 -3.18
N MET A 58 -20.47 -2.29 -4.21
CA MET A 58 -21.43 -1.61 -5.09
C MET A 58 -22.31 -2.59 -5.86
N ASP A 59 -21.74 -3.69 -6.36
CA ASP A 59 -22.51 -4.70 -7.09
C ASP A 59 -23.42 -5.50 -6.16
N THR A 60 -22.96 -5.83 -4.95
CA THR A 60 -23.82 -6.42 -3.91
C THR A 60 -24.96 -5.48 -3.54
N PHE A 61 -24.69 -4.18 -3.40
CA PHE A 61 -25.71 -3.16 -3.16
C PHE A 61 -26.80 -3.17 -4.25
N LYS A 62 -26.42 -3.14 -5.54
CA LYS A 62 -27.39 -3.26 -6.65
C LYS A 62 -28.21 -4.54 -6.55
N CYS A 63 -27.58 -5.70 -6.33
CA CYS A 63 -28.28 -6.97 -6.18
C CYS A 63 -29.25 -6.98 -4.99
N THR A 64 -28.94 -6.29 -3.89
CA THR A 64 -29.87 -6.17 -2.75
C THR A 64 -31.12 -5.36 -3.08
N GLN A 65 -30.99 -4.34 -3.96
CA GLN A 65 -32.13 -3.59 -4.49
C GLN A 65 -32.97 -4.44 -5.43
N GLU A 66 -32.34 -5.26 -6.29
CA GLU A 66 -33.05 -6.15 -7.23
C GLU A 66 -33.93 -7.19 -6.54
N ILE A 67 -33.51 -7.70 -5.37
CA ILE A 67 -34.26 -8.70 -4.60
C ILE A 67 -35.15 -8.09 -3.50
N ASP A 68 -35.30 -6.75 -3.50
CA ASP A 68 -36.07 -5.99 -2.52
C ASP A 68 -35.74 -6.35 -1.05
N HIS A 69 -34.43 -6.49 -0.77
CA HIS A 69 -33.95 -6.77 0.58
C HIS A 69 -33.49 -5.47 1.26
N GLU A 70 -34.21 -5.07 2.32
CA GLU A 70 -33.82 -3.93 3.15
C GLU A 70 -32.52 -4.22 3.92
N VAL A 71 -31.39 -3.81 3.35
CA VAL A 71 -30.05 -3.90 3.97
C VAL A 71 -29.22 -2.66 3.67
N ALA A 72 -28.56 -2.13 4.69
CA ALA A 72 -27.55 -1.10 4.53
C ALA A 72 -26.22 -1.73 4.10
N VAL A 73 -25.74 -1.40 2.91
CA VAL A 73 -24.42 -1.83 2.42
C VAL A 73 -23.45 -0.67 2.58
N VAL A 74 -22.42 -0.85 3.42
CA VAL A 74 -21.44 0.18 3.74
C VAL A 74 -20.03 -0.33 3.48
N GLY A 75 -19.32 0.33 2.57
CA GLY A 75 -17.91 0.08 2.27
C GLY A 75 -16.99 0.74 3.30
N ILE A 76 -15.92 0.05 3.68
CA ILE A 76 -14.82 0.59 4.49
C ILE A 76 -13.53 0.33 3.70
N PRO A 77 -13.00 1.36 3.04
CA PRO A 77 -12.00 1.15 2.01
C PRO A 77 -10.63 0.93 2.65
N LYS A 78 -10.02 -0.21 2.36
CA LYS A 78 -8.78 -0.70 2.94
C LYS A 78 -7.67 -0.73 1.89
N THR A 79 -6.77 0.23 1.97
CA THR A 79 -5.50 0.24 1.23
C THR A 79 -4.43 0.84 2.12
N ILE A 80 -3.25 0.22 2.17
CA ILE A 80 -2.09 0.80 2.86
C ILE A 80 -1.29 1.70 1.94
N ASP A 81 -1.51 1.65 0.63
CA ASP A 81 -0.79 2.45 -0.36
C ASP A 81 -1.25 3.92 -0.36
N ASN A 82 -2.37 4.21 0.31
CA ASN A 82 -2.94 5.55 0.46
C ASN A 82 -3.23 6.21 -0.91
N ASP A 83 -3.88 5.43 -1.76
CA ASP A 83 -4.12 5.69 -3.17
C ASP A 83 -5.59 6.03 -3.49
N ILE A 84 -6.40 6.36 -2.49
CA ILE A 84 -7.78 6.81 -2.71
C ILE A 84 -7.80 8.32 -2.95
N LEU A 85 -8.24 8.75 -4.14
CA LEU A 85 -8.17 10.16 -4.56
C LEU A 85 -8.90 11.15 -3.66
N LEU A 86 -10.11 10.80 -3.24
CA LEU A 86 -10.95 11.71 -2.45
C LEU A 86 -10.59 11.74 -0.98
N VAL A 87 -9.85 10.74 -0.49
CA VAL A 87 -9.58 10.55 0.94
C VAL A 87 -8.17 11.01 1.25
N ASP A 88 -8.02 11.80 2.32
CA ASP A 88 -6.74 12.36 2.75
C ASP A 88 -5.76 11.25 3.16
N ARG A 89 -6.28 10.26 3.90
CA ARG A 89 -5.50 9.16 4.47
C ARG A 89 -6.33 7.88 4.61
N THR A 90 -5.74 6.74 4.30
CA THR A 90 -6.35 5.43 4.51
C THR A 90 -5.73 4.74 5.73
N PHE A 91 -6.51 3.88 6.39
CA PHE A 91 -6.05 3.24 7.62
C PHE A 91 -4.97 2.19 7.32
N GLY A 92 -3.97 2.14 8.20
CA GLY A 92 -2.80 1.28 8.08
C GLY A 92 -1.64 1.93 7.32
N PHE A 93 -1.84 3.08 6.67
CA PHE A 93 -0.77 3.79 5.95
C PHE A 93 0.33 4.29 6.89
N ASP A 94 -0.03 4.83 8.06
CA ASP A 94 0.96 5.37 9.01
C ASP A 94 1.79 4.28 9.65
N THR A 95 1.11 3.22 10.07
CA THR A 95 1.75 2.00 10.57
C THR A 95 2.69 1.42 9.50
N ALA A 96 2.24 1.38 8.24
CA ALA A 96 3.07 0.88 7.15
C ALA A 96 4.32 1.74 6.91
N CYS A 97 4.19 3.07 6.95
CA CYS A 97 5.33 3.99 6.84
C CYS A 97 6.31 3.83 8.01
N GLU A 98 5.81 3.64 9.23
CA GLU A 98 6.63 3.43 10.42
C GLU A 98 7.41 2.12 10.34
N SER A 99 6.77 1.00 9.97
CA SER A 99 7.45 -0.28 9.75
C SER A 99 8.42 -0.25 8.58
N ALA A 100 8.06 0.45 7.48
CA ALA A 100 8.95 0.64 6.34
C ALA A 100 10.21 1.42 6.74
N ARG A 101 10.07 2.47 7.55
CA ARG A 101 11.20 3.22 8.09
C ARG A 101 12.12 2.31 8.91
N GLN A 102 11.60 1.44 9.77
CA GLN A 102 12.44 0.50 10.55
C GLN A 102 13.27 -0.44 9.65
N ALA A 103 12.72 -0.87 8.52
CA ALA A 103 13.45 -1.67 7.54
C ALA A 103 14.56 -0.84 6.85
N ILE A 104 14.29 0.43 6.53
CA ILE A 104 15.29 1.37 6.00
C ILE A 104 16.41 1.60 7.02
N ASP A 105 16.07 1.87 8.28
CA ASP A 105 17.04 2.08 9.37
C ASP A 105 17.95 0.83 9.52
N SER A 106 17.39 -0.37 9.39
CA SER A 106 18.16 -1.62 9.42
C SER A 106 19.11 -1.75 8.22
N ALA A 107 18.64 -1.40 7.03
CA ALA A 107 19.45 -1.39 5.82
C ALA A 107 20.60 -0.38 5.91
N TYR A 108 20.37 0.77 6.53
CA TYR A 108 21.38 1.79 6.76
C TYR A 108 22.47 1.32 7.72
N VAL A 109 22.11 0.68 8.83
CA VAL A 109 23.08 0.09 9.74
C VAL A 109 23.94 -0.94 9.02
N GLU A 110 23.34 -1.84 8.25
CA GLU A 110 24.07 -2.82 7.44
C GLU A 110 24.99 -2.16 6.39
N ALA A 111 24.50 -1.14 5.69
CA ALA A 111 25.26 -0.44 4.64
C ALA A 111 26.48 0.29 5.22
N THR A 112 26.33 0.93 6.38
CA THR A 112 27.40 1.74 7.00
C THR A 112 28.42 0.91 7.78
N THR A 113 28.04 -0.26 8.29
CA THR A 113 28.93 -1.12 9.07
C THR A 113 29.73 -2.12 8.22
N ASN A 114 29.29 -2.40 7.00
CA ASN A 114 29.99 -3.29 6.06
C ASN A 114 30.67 -2.47 4.95
N ALA A 115 31.94 -2.77 4.65
CA ALA A 115 32.69 -2.05 3.63
C ALA A 115 32.10 -2.24 2.22
N ASN A 116 31.96 -1.15 1.46
CA ASN A 116 31.41 -1.13 0.10
C ASN A 116 30.01 -1.77 0.03
N CYS A 117 29.14 -1.46 1.00
CA CYS A 117 27.84 -2.11 1.15
C CYS A 117 26.66 -1.24 0.71
N ILE A 118 25.74 -1.83 -0.04
CA ILE A 118 24.46 -1.24 -0.44
C ILE A 118 23.35 -1.92 0.34
N GLY A 119 22.57 -1.16 1.10
CA GLY A 119 21.29 -1.57 1.66
C GLY A 119 20.18 -1.35 0.64
N LEU A 120 19.63 -2.42 0.08
CA LEU A 120 18.53 -2.37 -0.89
C LEU A 120 17.23 -2.80 -0.22
N VAL A 121 16.26 -1.88 -0.12
CA VAL A 121 14.97 -2.13 0.53
C VAL A 121 13.84 -2.07 -0.50
N LYS A 122 13.13 -3.17 -0.70
CA LYS A 122 11.88 -3.17 -1.47
C LYS A 122 10.73 -2.80 -0.54
N LEU A 123 9.95 -1.78 -0.90
CA LEU A 123 8.75 -1.38 -0.16
C LEU A 123 7.48 -1.60 -0.99
N MET A 124 6.36 -1.59 -0.29
CA MET A 124 5.04 -1.64 -0.91
C MET A 124 4.75 -0.36 -1.70
N GLY A 125 3.84 -0.49 -2.66
CA GLY A 125 3.49 0.59 -3.59
C GLY A 125 3.29 0.05 -4.99
N ARG A 126 2.20 -0.70 -5.19
CA ARG A 126 1.90 -1.36 -6.47
C ARG A 126 1.64 -0.36 -7.59
N HIS A 127 0.85 0.67 -7.29
CA HIS A 127 0.40 1.67 -8.26
C HIS A 127 0.88 3.09 -7.96
N CYS A 128 1.38 3.33 -6.74
CA CYS A 128 1.87 4.63 -6.30
C CYS A 128 2.99 4.51 -5.27
N GLY A 129 3.80 5.56 -5.14
CA GLY A 129 4.98 5.61 -4.28
C GLY A 129 4.81 6.19 -2.88
N TRP A 130 3.60 6.35 -2.35
CA TRP A 130 3.39 7.10 -1.09
C TRP A 130 4.13 6.51 0.12
N ILE A 131 4.10 5.18 0.29
CA ILE A 131 4.83 4.51 1.39
C ILE A 131 6.33 4.74 1.22
N ALA A 132 6.89 4.45 0.04
CA ALA A 132 8.31 4.59 -0.22
C ALA A 132 8.80 6.03 -0.04
N ALA A 133 8.09 7.01 -0.60
CA ALA A 133 8.43 8.43 -0.45
C ALA A 133 8.34 8.90 1.01
N THR A 134 7.27 8.53 1.72
CA THR A 134 7.05 8.98 3.11
C THR A 134 8.04 8.31 4.06
N ALA A 135 8.32 7.01 3.91
CA ALA A 135 9.29 6.29 4.72
C ALA A 135 10.72 6.80 4.46
N ALA A 136 11.09 7.08 3.22
CA ALA A 136 12.39 7.66 2.88
C ALA A 136 12.58 9.07 3.47
N LEU A 137 11.54 9.92 3.37
CA LEU A 137 11.53 11.24 4.01
C LEU A 137 11.63 11.15 5.53
N ALA A 138 10.93 10.19 6.14
CA ALA A 138 10.99 9.96 7.57
C ALA A 138 12.40 9.51 8.00
N ALA A 139 13.02 8.57 7.28
CA ALA A 139 14.35 8.03 7.57
C ALA A 139 15.47 9.08 7.43
N ALA A 140 15.39 9.93 6.40
CA ALA A 140 16.34 11.01 6.09
C ALA A 140 17.79 10.59 5.76
N HIS A 141 18.05 9.29 5.57
CA HIS A 141 19.36 8.76 5.19
C HIS A 141 19.28 7.78 4.00
N VAL A 142 18.28 7.98 3.15
CA VAL A 142 18.12 7.27 1.87
C VAL A 142 18.85 8.04 0.77
N ASP A 143 19.71 7.38 0.01
CA ASP A 143 20.44 8.01 -1.10
C ASP A 143 19.64 7.96 -2.41
N ILE A 144 18.86 6.91 -2.64
CA ILE A 144 17.93 6.80 -3.77
C ILE A 144 16.59 6.25 -3.31
N CYS A 145 15.50 6.92 -3.68
CA CYS A 145 14.14 6.43 -3.57
C CYS A 145 13.51 6.37 -4.97
N LEU A 146 13.15 5.16 -5.39
CA LEU A 146 12.47 4.89 -6.67
C LEU A 146 10.99 4.63 -6.40
N ILE A 147 10.13 5.36 -7.12
CA ILE A 147 8.67 5.23 -7.06
C ILE A 147 8.09 4.94 -8.45
N PRO A 148 6.91 4.28 -8.55
CA PRO A 148 6.35 3.86 -9.84
C PRO A 148 6.01 5.03 -10.77
N GLU A 149 5.82 6.23 -10.22
CA GLU A 149 5.51 7.44 -10.98
C GLU A 149 6.69 8.00 -11.77
N MET A 150 7.93 7.62 -11.43
CA MET A 150 9.14 8.11 -12.10
C MET A 150 9.38 7.42 -13.43
N ASP A 151 9.95 8.15 -14.40
CA ASP A 151 10.66 7.56 -15.53
C ASP A 151 12.08 7.17 -15.09
N ILE A 152 12.45 5.90 -15.29
CA ILE A 152 13.68 5.32 -14.73
C ILE A 152 14.51 4.69 -15.85
N SER A 153 15.52 5.42 -16.31
CA SER A 153 16.58 4.90 -17.16
C SER A 153 17.53 4.05 -16.33
N LEU A 154 17.45 2.72 -16.49
CA LEU A 154 18.32 1.78 -15.79
C LEU A 154 19.83 2.09 -15.99
N PRO A 155 20.34 2.40 -17.20
CA PRO A 155 21.75 2.77 -17.36
C PRO A 155 22.18 4.00 -16.52
N LYS A 156 21.37 5.08 -16.51
CA LYS A 156 21.67 6.28 -15.71
C LYS A 156 21.66 5.98 -14.21
N LEU A 157 20.69 5.18 -13.76
CA LEU A 157 20.61 4.73 -12.37
C LEU A 157 21.86 3.95 -11.97
N LEU A 158 22.27 2.96 -12.77
CA LEU A 158 23.43 2.11 -12.48
C LEU A 158 24.74 2.91 -12.47
N ASP A 159 24.91 3.85 -13.40
CA ASP A 159 26.09 4.73 -13.42
C ASP A 159 26.17 5.63 -12.19
N TYR A 160 25.05 6.22 -11.77
CA TYR A 160 24.99 7.04 -10.57
C TYR A 160 25.27 6.23 -9.29
N ILE A 161 24.77 4.98 -9.20
CA ILE A 161 25.08 4.09 -8.08
C ILE A 161 26.59 3.85 -7.98
N CYS A 162 27.27 3.58 -9.10
CA CYS A 162 28.73 3.42 -9.09
C CYS A 162 29.45 4.69 -8.63
N GLU A 163 29.04 5.87 -9.10
CA GLU A 163 29.62 7.16 -8.70
C GLU A 163 29.51 7.39 -7.18
N VAL A 164 28.32 7.14 -6.62
CA VAL A 164 28.09 7.28 -5.18
C VAL A 164 28.94 6.28 -4.40
N MET A 165 29.02 5.02 -4.85
CA MET A 165 29.80 3.99 -4.18
C MET A 165 31.32 4.26 -4.20
N GLU A 166 31.84 4.88 -5.27
CA GLU A 166 33.24 5.32 -5.32
C GLU A 166 33.55 6.42 -4.29
N ARG A 167 32.60 7.35 -4.09
CA ARG A 167 32.74 8.49 -3.18
C ARG A 167 32.46 8.14 -1.72
N GLN A 168 31.36 7.45 -1.45
CA GLN A 168 30.79 7.25 -0.10
C GLN A 168 31.10 5.88 0.49
N ARG A 169 31.37 4.86 -0.35
CA ARG A 169 31.63 3.47 0.07
C ARG A 169 30.46 2.76 0.75
N TYR A 170 29.29 3.38 0.82
CA TYR A 170 28.03 2.76 1.22
C TYR A 170 26.86 3.49 0.55
N MET A 171 25.69 2.85 0.51
CA MET A 171 24.48 3.45 -0.04
C MET A 171 23.21 2.78 0.48
N VAL A 172 22.13 3.54 0.62
CA VAL A 172 20.78 3.02 0.88
C VAL A 172 19.86 3.35 -0.28
N ILE A 173 19.28 2.30 -0.85
CA ILE A 173 18.37 2.36 -1.99
C ILE A 173 17.02 1.82 -1.55
N VAL A 174 15.98 2.62 -1.72
CA VAL A 174 14.58 2.24 -1.51
C VAL A 174 13.90 2.14 -2.87
N VAL A 175 13.19 1.03 -3.12
CA VAL A 175 12.44 0.81 -4.36
C VAL A 175 11.02 0.35 -4.04
N ALA A 176 10.01 1.03 -4.58
CA ALA A 176 8.64 0.55 -4.54
C ALA A 176 8.45 -0.64 -5.49
N GLU A 177 7.67 -1.66 -5.09
CA GLU A 177 7.42 -2.85 -5.91
C GLU A 177 6.87 -2.52 -7.32
N GLY A 178 6.06 -1.46 -7.44
CA GLY A 178 5.51 -1.01 -8.73
C GLY A 178 6.56 -0.51 -9.73
N CYS A 179 7.80 -0.22 -9.30
CA CYS A 179 8.90 0.11 -10.22
C CYS A 179 9.29 -1.07 -11.13
N GLY A 180 8.87 -2.31 -10.81
CA GLY A 180 9.09 -3.47 -11.67
C GLY A 180 8.49 -3.28 -13.06
N ASP A 181 7.31 -2.67 -13.16
CA ASP A 181 6.65 -2.40 -14.44
C ASP A 181 7.37 -1.31 -15.24
N THR A 182 7.96 -0.32 -14.54
CA THR A 182 8.76 0.75 -15.15
C THR A 182 10.11 0.24 -15.67
N ILE A 183 10.76 -0.66 -14.93
CA ILE A 183 12.16 -1.05 -15.18
C ILE A 183 12.26 -2.34 -16.01
N ILE A 184 11.39 -3.32 -15.79
CA ILE A 184 11.57 -4.70 -16.28
C ILE A 184 10.67 -5.00 -17.49
N SER A 185 9.64 -4.19 -17.77
CA SER A 185 8.58 -4.53 -18.73
C SER A 185 8.02 -5.93 -18.42
N SER A 186 7.30 -6.03 -17.31
CA SER A 186 6.69 -7.25 -16.73
C SER A 186 6.11 -8.27 -17.71
N SER A 187 6.18 -9.56 -17.36
CA SER A 187 5.56 -10.70 -18.03
C SER A 187 4.02 -10.71 -17.96
N GLU A 188 3.38 -11.40 -18.91
CA GLU A 188 1.92 -11.59 -18.97
C GLU A 188 1.46 -12.61 -17.90
N GLY A 189 0.74 -12.16 -16.88
CA GLY A 189 0.12 -13.02 -15.88
C GLY A 189 -0.78 -12.26 -14.91
N THR A 190 -1.88 -12.88 -14.46
CA THR A 190 -2.84 -12.31 -13.50
C THR A 190 -2.95 -13.19 -12.25
N ASP A 191 -3.17 -12.56 -11.10
CA ASP A 191 -3.52 -13.27 -9.87
C ASP A 191 -5.00 -13.70 -9.86
N ALA A 192 -5.40 -14.53 -8.89
CA ALA A 192 -6.78 -15.02 -8.76
C ALA A 192 -7.83 -13.91 -8.57
N GLY A 193 -7.40 -12.68 -8.22
CA GLY A 193 -8.25 -11.49 -8.15
C GLY A 193 -8.25 -10.64 -9.42
N GLY A 194 -7.68 -11.14 -10.52
CA GLY A 194 -7.60 -10.45 -11.81
C GLY A 194 -6.51 -9.38 -11.92
N ASN A 195 -5.65 -9.21 -10.90
CA ASN A 195 -4.62 -8.18 -10.95
C ASN A 195 -3.34 -8.69 -11.62
N LYS A 196 -2.72 -7.86 -12.46
CA LYS A 196 -1.45 -8.19 -13.14
C LYS A 196 -0.32 -8.49 -12.16
N LEU A 197 0.39 -9.60 -12.33
CA LEU A 197 1.57 -9.95 -11.54
C LEU A 197 2.72 -8.98 -11.89
N LEU A 198 3.25 -8.31 -10.86
CA LEU A 198 4.41 -7.44 -11.03
C LEU A 198 5.70 -8.27 -11.11
N ALA A 199 6.66 -7.82 -11.92
CA ALA A 199 8.01 -8.37 -11.88
C ALA A 199 8.69 -7.99 -10.55
N ASP A 200 9.39 -8.93 -9.92
CA ASP A 200 10.07 -8.65 -8.65
C ASP A 200 11.32 -7.78 -8.88
N VAL A 201 11.13 -6.47 -8.67
CA VAL A 201 12.14 -5.44 -8.94
C VAL A 201 13.35 -5.53 -8.01
N GLY A 202 13.17 -6.08 -6.80
CA GLY A 202 14.23 -6.15 -5.79
C GLY A 202 15.40 -7.05 -6.23
N PRO A 203 15.17 -8.35 -6.46
CA PRO A 203 16.20 -9.27 -6.98
C PRO A 203 16.76 -8.82 -8.33
N TYR A 204 15.91 -8.33 -9.24
CA TYR A 204 16.36 -7.84 -10.54
C TYR A 204 17.36 -6.68 -10.39
N LEU A 205 17.04 -5.64 -9.61
CA LEU A 205 17.95 -4.51 -9.39
C LEU A 205 19.24 -4.96 -8.71
N LYS A 206 19.17 -5.87 -7.74
CA LYS A 206 20.37 -6.44 -7.10
C LYS A 206 21.31 -7.07 -8.13
N ASP A 207 20.78 -7.85 -9.05
CA ASP A 207 21.58 -8.55 -10.09
C ASP A 207 22.17 -7.56 -11.10
N GLN A 208 21.41 -6.55 -11.52
CA GLN A 208 21.88 -5.49 -12.43
C GLN A 208 22.97 -4.64 -11.79
N ILE A 209 22.78 -4.19 -10.54
CA ILE A 209 23.77 -3.40 -9.80
C ILE A 209 25.07 -4.19 -9.62
N THR A 210 24.97 -5.46 -9.23
CA THR A 210 26.13 -6.34 -9.05
C THR A 210 26.90 -6.52 -10.36
N SER A 211 26.17 -6.76 -11.45
CA SER A 211 26.77 -6.97 -12.78
C SER A 211 27.48 -5.71 -13.29
N HIS A 212 26.85 -4.54 -13.15
CA HIS A 212 27.41 -3.26 -13.60
C HIS A 212 28.64 -2.84 -12.79
N CYS A 213 28.57 -2.94 -11.46
CA CYS A 213 29.72 -2.63 -10.59
C CYS A 213 30.90 -3.58 -10.86
N LYS A 214 30.64 -4.86 -11.15
CA LYS A 214 31.67 -5.83 -11.53
C LYS A 214 32.36 -5.44 -12.84
N GLN A 215 31.62 -4.95 -13.84
CA GLN A 215 32.21 -4.45 -15.10
C GLN A 215 33.11 -3.24 -14.86
N LYS A 216 32.75 -2.36 -13.92
CA LYS A 216 33.58 -1.22 -13.49
C LYS A 216 34.70 -1.59 -12.50
N LYS A 217 34.87 -2.87 -12.17
CA LYS A 217 35.85 -3.37 -11.18
C LYS A 217 35.67 -2.74 -9.79
N LEU A 218 34.45 -2.35 -9.45
CA LEU A 218 34.09 -1.81 -8.15
C LEU A 218 33.58 -2.95 -7.25
N PRO A 219 34.33 -3.37 -6.21
CA PRO A 219 33.87 -4.41 -5.30
C PRO A 219 32.73 -3.87 -4.43
N ILE A 220 31.57 -4.51 -4.47
CA ILE A 220 30.41 -4.14 -3.66
C ILE A 220 29.76 -5.37 -3.02
N THR A 221 29.05 -5.15 -1.92
CA THR A 221 28.16 -6.14 -1.29
C THR A 221 26.75 -5.56 -1.19
N ILE A 222 25.71 -6.33 -1.50
CA ILE A 222 24.32 -5.86 -1.41
C ILE A 222 23.58 -6.65 -0.33
N LYS A 223 22.98 -5.95 0.63
CA LYS A 223 22.05 -6.50 1.62
C LYS A 223 20.64 -6.14 1.16
N TYR A 224 19.92 -7.14 0.67
CA TYR A 224 18.55 -6.99 0.20
C TYR A 224 17.56 -7.28 1.34
N ILE A 225 16.62 -6.37 1.56
CA ILE A 225 15.58 -6.48 2.58
C ILE A 225 14.22 -6.35 1.89
N ASP A 226 13.38 -7.36 2.11
CA ASP A 226 11.96 -7.35 1.73
C ASP A 226 11.09 -7.48 3.01
N PRO A 227 10.64 -6.36 3.60
CA PRO A 227 9.82 -6.33 4.80
C PRO A 227 8.32 -6.44 4.50
N THR A 228 7.90 -6.81 3.29
CA THR A 228 6.49 -6.73 2.84
C THR A 228 5.49 -7.32 3.84
N TYR A 229 5.76 -8.53 4.37
CA TYR A 229 4.86 -9.15 5.34
C TYR A 229 4.97 -8.55 6.74
N MET A 230 6.15 -8.08 7.13
CA MET A 230 6.36 -7.41 8.40
C MET A 230 5.58 -6.09 8.45
N ILE A 231 5.50 -5.36 7.34
CA ILE A 231 4.73 -4.11 7.23
C ILE A 231 3.22 -4.36 7.36
N ARG A 232 2.70 -5.45 6.79
CA ARG A 232 1.25 -5.70 6.73
C ARG A 232 0.67 -6.42 7.94
N ALA A 233 1.51 -7.13 8.68
CA ALA A 233 1.09 -8.03 9.75
C ALA A 233 1.23 -7.43 11.15
N VAL A 234 1.76 -6.22 11.28
CA VAL A 234 1.89 -5.54 12.57
C VAL A 234 0.55 -4.97 13.06
N PRO A 235 0.37 -4.84 14.38
CA PRO A 235 -0.73 -4.08 14.96
C PRO A 235 -0.69 -2.61 14.51
N ALA A 236 -1.85 -1.97 14.46
CA ALA A 236 -1.95 -0.55 14.13
C ALA A 236 -1.25 0.31 15.19
N ASN A 237 -0.53 1.35 14.77
CA ASN A 237 0.00 2.35 15.68
C ASN A 237 -1.11 3.25 16.26
N ALA A 238 -0.75 4.20 17.11
CA ALA A 238 -1.72 5.05 17.80
C ALA A 238 -2.60 5.87 16.84
N PHE A 239 -2.03 6.42 15.77
CA PHE A 239 -2.77 7.23 14.79
C PHE A 239 -3.76 6.38 14.00
N ASP A 240 -3.31 5.24 13.46
CA ASP A 240 -4.18 4.32 12.73
C ASP A 240 -5.24 3.70 13.65
N SER A 241 -4.93 3.42 14.91
CA SER A 241 -5.89 2.86 15.87
C SER A 241 -7.06 3.81 16.15
N VAL A 242 -6.76 5.10 16.36
CA VAL A 242 -7.79 6.14 16.50
C VAL A 242 -8.57 6.30 15.20
N TYR A 243 -7.87 6.35 14.06
CA TYR A 243 -8.48 6.51 12.76
C TYR A 243 -9.46 5.37 12.42
N CYS A 244 -9.05 4.11 12.63
CA CYS A 244 -9.90 2.93 12.51
C CYS A 244 -11.15 3.02 13.40
N SER A 245 -11.00 3.45 14.65
CA SER A 245 -12.11 3.56 15.60
C SER A 245 -13.15 4.58 15.14
N VAL A 246 -12.70 5.77 14.70
CA VAL A 246 -13.61 6.83 14.22
C VAL A 246 -14.28 6.42 12.90
N LEU A 247 -13.54 5.81 11.97
CA LEU A 247 -14.12 5.29 10.72
C LEU A 247 -15.18 4.21 11.00
N ALA A 248 -14.89 3.27 11.89
CA ALA A 248 -15.83 2.19 12.23
C ALA A 248 -17.10 2.75 12.88
N GLN A 249 -16.98 3.68 13.83
CA GLN A 249 -18.13 4.36 14.44
C GLN A 249 -18.95 5.12 13.40
N MET A 250 -18.28 5.82 12.48
CA MET A 250 -18.96 6.52 11.41
C MET A 250 -19.72 5.58 10.47
N ALA A 251 -19.12 4.46 10.08
CA ALA A 251 -19.77 3.45 9.25
C ALA A 251 -21.03 2.93 9.93
N VAL A 252 -20.94 2.56 11.21
CA VAL A 252 -22.08 2.07 12.00
C VAL A 252 -23.16 3.13 12.13
N HIS A 253 -22.82 4.36 12.53
CA HIS A 253 -23.80 5.44 12.66
C HIS A 253 -24.49 5.76 11.33
N SER A 254 -23.75 5.73 10.22
CA SER A 254 -24.32 5.98 8.90
C SER A 254 -25.29 4.87 8.48
N ALA A 255 -24.93 3.61 8.70
CA ALA A 255 -25.81 2.47 8.46
C ALA A 255 -27.08 2.54 9.33
N MET A 256 -26.94 2.88 10.62
CA MET A 256 -28.06 3.05 11.55
C MET A 256 -29.00 4.20 11.15
N ALA A 257 -28.47 5.26 10.53
CA ALA A 257 -29.26 6.36 9.99
C ALA A 257 -29.96 6.01 8.66
N GLY A 258 -29.75 4.81 8.11
CA GLY A 258 -30.37 4.34 6.87
C GLY A 258 -29.57 4.66 5.61
N TYR A 259 -28.34 5.18 5.72
CA TYR A 259 -27.47 5.35 4.56
C TYR A 259 -26.97 3.98 4.06
N THR A 260 -27.00 3.80 2.74
CA THR A 260 -26.59 2.57 2.04
C THR A 260 -25.97 2.93 0.69
N GLY A 261 -25.15 2.03 0.13
CA GLY A 261 -24.37 2.34 -1.07
C GLY A 261 -23.28 3.39 -0.82
N ILE A 262 -22.88 3.54 0.44
CA ILE A 262 -21.90 4.53 0.89
C ILE A 262 -20.60 3.88 1.36
N THR A 263 -19.55 4.67 1.37
CA THR A 263 -18.26 4.40 1.99
C THR A 263 -17.95 5.50 3.01
N VAL A 264 -16.96 5.27 3.88
CA VAL A 264 -16.50 6.27 4.86
C VAL A 264 -15.04 6.60 4.64
N GLY A 265 -14.68 7.85 4.90
CA GLY A 265 -13.30 8.34 4.76
C GLY A 265 -13.10 9.70 5.40
N LYS A 266 -11.86 10.17 5.42
CA LYS A 266 -11.49 11.50 5.89
C LYS A 266 -11.14 12.39 4.70
N VAL A 267 -11.77 13.55 4.61
CA VAL A 267 -11.62 14.53 3.53
C VAL A 267 -11.50 15.92 4.14
N ASP A 268 -10.41 16.62 3.82
CA ASP A 268 -10.08 17.92 4.42
C ASP A 268 -10.23 17.92 5.95
N GLU A 269 -9.59 16.94 6.59
CA GLU A 269 -9.60 16.74 8.04
C GLU A 269 -10.96 16.36 8.67
N ARG A 270 -11.99 16.13 7.85
CA ARG A 270 -13.34 15.76 8.31
C ARG A 270 -13.72 14.34 7.91
N PHE A 271 -14.29 13.59 8.83
CA PHE A 271 -14.86 12.28 8.52
C PHE A 271 -16.21 12.44 7.81
N VAL A 272 -16.31 11.88 6.61
CA VAL A 272 -17.45 12.03 5.70
C VAL A 272 -17.91 10.68 5.16
N ALA A 273 -19.20 10.60 4.85
CA ALA A 273 -19.77 9.51 4.07
C ALA A 273 -19.76 9.92 2.60
N LEU A 274 -19.30 9.02 1.73
CA LEU A 274 -19.20 9.25 0.29
C LEU A 274 -19.97 8.13 -0.43
N PRO A 275 -20.56 8.36 -1.60
CA PRO A 275 -21.07 7.26 -2.42
C PRO A 275 -19.92 6.31 -2.82
N ILE A 276 -20.13 4.99 -2.79
CA ILE A 276 -19.07 4.00 -3.10
C ILE A 276 -18.46 4.27 -4.49
N HIS A 277 -19.28 4.55 -5.50
CA HIS A 277 -18.81 4.84 -6.85
C HIS A 277 -17.84 6.04 -6.91
N SER A 278 -17.92 6.98 -5.97
CA SER A 278 -17.03 8.15 -5.94
C SER A 278 -15.57 7.80 -5.64
N ILE A 279 -15.30 6.67 -4.98
CA ILE A 279 -13.93 6.19 -4.72
C ILE A 279 -13.46 5.15 -5.73
N VAL A 280 -14.37 4.42 -6.37
CA VAL A 280 -14.04 3.38 -7.36
C VAL A 280 -13.76 3.98 -8.74
N ASP A 281 -14.53 4.99 -9.17
CA ASP A 281 -14.51 5.45 -10.57
C ASP A 281 -13.38 6.43 -10.91
N LYS A 282 -12.69 6.99 -9.90
CA LYS A 282 -11.78 8.13 -10.11
C LYS A 282 -10.33 7.73 -10.39
N GLY A 283 -9.98 6.46 -10.26
CA GLY A 283 -8.60 5.97 -10.35
C GLY A 283 -7.80 6.22 -9.06
N ALA A 284 -6.49 5.96 -9.14
CA ALA A 284 -5.59 5.95 -7.97
C ALA A 284 -4.88 7.30 -7.76
N ARG A 285 -4.75 7.71 -6.50
CA ARG A 285 -3.97 8.88 -6.06
C ARG A 285 -2.48 8.59 -6.16
N LYS A 286 -1.80 9.29 -7.06
CA LYS A 286 -0.36 9.13 -7.31
C LYS A 286 0.47 10.27 -6.72
N VAL A 287 1.74 10.01 -6.46
CA VAL A 287 2.71 11.04 -6.10
C VAL A 287 2.95 11.94 -7.31
N SER A 288 2.68 13.24 -7.16
CA SER A 288 3.00 14.21 -8.22
C SER A 288 4.50 14.48 -8.27
N LEU A 289 5.13 14.21 -9.42
CA LEU A 289 6.55 14.52 -9.67
C LEU A 289 6.85 16.03 -9.73
N THR A 290 5.82 16.87 -9.84
CA THR A 290 5.95 18.33 -9.74
C THR A 290 5.49 18.86 -8.37
N GLY A 291 4.99 17.99 -7.50
CA GLY A 291 4.47 18.34 -6.18
C GLY A 291 5.55 18.45 -5.10
N PHE A 292 5.19 19.12 -4.00
CA PHE A 292 6.10 19.37 -2.89
C PHE A 292 6.65 18.10 -2.23
N THR A 293 5.86 17.02 -2.14
CA THR A 293 6.34 15.76 -1.55
C THR A 293 7.52 15.19 -2.34
N TYR A 294 7.42 15.14 -3.67
CA TYR A 294 8.51 14.66 -4.51
C TYR A 294 9.71 15.60 -4.49
N GLN A 295 9.50 16.92 -4.49
CA GLN A 295 10.59 17.89 -4.35
C GLN A 295 11.35 17.75 -3.02
N ARG A 296 10.63 17.52 -1.92
CA ARG A 296 11.26 17.24 -0.62
C ARG A 296 12.03 15.94 -0.65
N LEU A 297 11.48 14.91 -1.31
CA LEU A 297 12.13 13.62 -1.46
C LEU A 297 13.47 13.78 -2.18
N THR A 298 13.48 14.39 -3.37
CA THR A 298 14.71 14.58 -4.16
C THR A 298 15.68 15.55 -3.49
N ALA A 299 15.22 16.56 -2.76
CA ALA A 299 16.09 17.43 -1.97
C ALA A 299 16.75 16.69 -0.80
N THR A 300 16.05 15.75 -0.17
CA THR A 300 16.55 14.95 0.95
C THR A 300 17.53 13.88 0.47
N THR A 301 17.17 13.11 -0.56
CA THR A 301 18.03 12.07 -1.12
C THR A 301 19.17 12.62 -1.97
N ARG A 302 19.02 13.83 -2.50
CA ARG A 302 19.94 14.48 -3.45
C ARG A 302 20.15 13.66 -4.74
N GLN A 303 19.24 12.75 -5.04
CA GLN A 303 19.28 11.95 -6.26
C GLN A 303 19.01 12.82 -7.49
N PRO A 304 19.69 12.57 -8.62
CA PRO A 304 19.39 13.26 -9.88
C PRO A 304 18.07 12.75 -10.48
N SER A 305 17.65 13.39 -11.58
CA SER A 305 16.62 12.80 -12.44
C SER A 305 17.19 11.58 -13.17
N PHE A 306 16.44 10.49 -13.17
CA PHE A 306 16.78 9.27 -13.90
C PHE A 306 16.02 9.14 -15.23
N ALA A 307 15.26 10.15 -15.66
CA ALA A 307 14.59 10.16 -16.96
C ALA A 307 15.60 10.13 -18.12
N ALA A 308 15.22 9.59 -19.27
CA ALA A 308 16.08 9.46 -20.46
C ALA A 308 16.54 10.81 -21.04
#